data_AF-A0A3B4X5P7-F1
#
_entry.id   AF-A0A3B4X5P7-F1
#
_cell.length_a   1.000
_cell.length_b   1.000
_cell.length_c   1.000
_cell.angle_alpha   90.00
_cell.angle_beta   90.00
_cell.angle_gamma   90.00
#
_symmetry.space_group_name_H-M   'P 1'
#
loop_
_entity.id
_entity.type
_entity.pdbx_description
1 polymer ?
#
loop_
_entity_poly.entity_id
_entity_poly.type
_entity_poly.pdbx_seq_one_letter_code
_entity_poly.pdbx_strand_id
1 'polypeptide(L)'
;MLLLINYCSYLTITSHNLYSPRAPPAGAHHLAADFSSALRLVESELADQADQVWIIGGSSLYKELMERPGTKRLFVTRILKQFDCDTFLPQISPGKYHLLFITTLVVLAVMSFAEVLEHSHISTHKPKQL
;
A
#
# COMPACT_ATOMS: atom_id res chain seq x y z
N MET A 1 11.39 4.78 -0.62
CA MET A 1 10.13 4.02 -0.45
C MET A 1 9.00 5.04 -0.48
N LEU A 2 8.04 4.96 -1.40
CA LEU A 2 7.18 6.11 -1.75
C LEU A 2 5.70 5.83 -1.46
N LEU A 3 5.03 6.85 -0.92
CA LEU A 3 3.60 6.99 -0.77
C LEU A 3 3.15 8.13 -1.69
N LEU A 4 2.16 7.88 -2.54
CA LEU A 4 1.60 8.93 -3.40
C LEU A 4 0.31 9.45 -2.78
N ILE A 5 0.26 10.77 -2.60
CA ILE A 5 -0.82 11.51 -1.96
C ILE A 5 -1.35 12.48 -3.03
N ASN A 6 -2.38 12.05 -3.76
CA ASN A 6 -2.89 12.71 -4.98
C ASN A 6 -1.87 12.86 -6.12
N TYR A 7 -2.36 13.26 -7.30
CA TYR A 7 -1.61 13.32 -8.56
C TYR A 7 -0.31 14.18 -8.56
N CYS A 8 0.01 14.93 -7.49
CA CYS A 8 1.20 15.79 -7.43
C CYS A 8 2.06 15.71 -6.13
N SER A 9 1.67 14.98 -5.08
CA SER A 9 2.44 14.95 -3.82
C SER A 9 3.00 13.56 -3.49
N TYR A 10 4.26 13.54 -3.07
CA TYR A 10 5.02 12.32 -2.77
C TYR A 10 5.57 12.35 -1.34
N LEU A 11 5.22 11.34 -0.53
CA LEU A 11 5.78 11.11 0.81
C LEU A 11 6.77 9.94 0.74
N THR A 12 7.99 10.14 1.22
CA THR A 12 8.97 9.06 1.30
C THR A 12 9.03 8.48 2.71
N ILE A 13 9.15 7.16 2.83
CA ILE A 13 9.44 6.45 4.07
C ILE A 13 10.85 5.85 3.96
N THR A 14 11.63 5.96 5.03
CA THR A 14 12.99 5.41 5.10
C THR A 14 13.07 4.39 6.22
N SER A 15 13.71 3.24 5.99
CA SER A 15 14.01 2.30 7.07
C SER A 15 15.08 2.87 8.01
N HIS A 16 14.94 2.59 9.31
CA HIS A 16 15.88 2.96 10.36
C HIS A 16 17.31 2.51 10.01
N ASN A 17 18.11 3.44 9.50
CA ASN A 17 19.56 3.34 9.48
C ASN A 17 20.14 4.68 9.94
N LEU A 18 21.32 4.65 10.57
CA LEU A 18 22.05 5.79 11.14
C LEU A 18 22.42 6.90 10.12
N TYR A 19 22.13 6.67 8.83
CA TYR A 19 22.30 7.62 7.71
C TYR A 19 20.98 8.14 7.12
N SER A 20 19.86 8.01 7.85
CA SER A 20 18.58 8.47 7.32
C SER A 20 18.57 9.99 7.14
N PRO A 21 18.13 10.51 5.97
CA PRO A 21 17.97 11.95 5.74
C PRO A 21 17.09 12.58 6.82
N ARG A 22 17.43 13.80 7.26
CA ARG A 22 16.54 14.58 8.15
C ARG A 22 15.54 15.43 7.38
N ALA A 23 15.66 15.48 6.06
CA ALA A 23 14.81 16.22 5.15
C ALA A 23 14.38 15.32 3.98
N PRO A 24 13.21 15.59 3.37
CA PRO A 24 12.78 14.89 2.16
C PRO A 24 13.85 14.97 1.05
N PRO A 25 14.08 13.88 0.30
CA PRO A 25 14.93 13.93 -0.89
C PRO A 25 14.31 14.81 -1.99
N ALA A 26 15.10 15.20 -2.99
CA ALA A 26 14.61 15.99 -4.12
C ALA A 26 13.40 15.31 -4.80
N GLY A 27 12.32 16.07 -4.98
CA GLY A 27 11.05 15.58 -5.54
C GLY A 27 10.07 14.97 -4.53
N ALA A 28 10.49 14.72 -3.28
CA ALA A 28 9.59 14.34 -2.20
C ALA A 28 9.17 15.58 -1.39
N HIS A 29 7.90 15.66 -1.03
CA HIS A 29 7.33 16.77 -0.26
C HIS A 29 7.43 16.51 1.24
N HIS A 30 7.34 15.23 1.62
CA HIS A 30 7.35 14.80 3.01
C HIS A 30 8.29 13.62 3.22
N LEU A 31 8.75 13.47 4.45
CA LEU A 31 9.56 12.36 4.92
C LEU A 31 8.98 11.84 6.24
N ALA A 32 8.78 10.53 6.33
CA ALA A 32 8.38 9.86 7.56
C ALA A 32 9.39 8.79 7.95
N ALA A 33 9.61 8.65 9.26
CA ALA A 33 10.56 7.69 9.82
C ALA A 33 10.10 6.23 9.66
N ASP A 34 8.80 6.01 9.58
CA ASP A 34 8.18 4.68 9.53
C ASP A 34 6.76 4.80 8.95
N PHE A 35 6.13 3.66 8.69
CA PHE A 35 4.80 3.59 8.09
C PHE A 35 3.69 4.15 9.00
N SER A 36 3.79 3.97 10.32
CA SER A 36 2.81 4.55 11.26
C SER A 36 2.88 6.08 11.24
N SER A 37 4.09 6.62 11.29
CA SER A 37 4.34 8.06 11.21
C SER A 37 3.86 8.65 9.89
N ALA A 38 4.02 7.90 8.79
CA ALA A 38 3.50 8.28 7.48
C ALA A 38 1.97 8.34 7.45
N LEU A 39 1.28 7.32 7.96
CA LEU A 39 -0.18 7.33 8.04
C LEU A 39 -0.70 8.44 8.94
N ARG A 40 -0.07 8.69 10.09
CA ARG A 40 -0.45 9.81 10.96
C ARG A 40 -0.33 11.14 10.22
N LEU A 41 0.75 11.37 9.48
CA LEU A 41 0.93 12.59 8.69
C LEU A 41 -0.20 12.79 7.68
N VAL A 42 -0.61 11.70 7.02
CA VAL A 42 -1.72 11.69 6.06
C VAL A 42 -3.05 11.99 6.74
N GLU A 43 -3.32 11.35 7.86
CA GLU A 43 -4.57 11.48 8.63
C GLU A 43 -4.68 12.81 9.38
N SER A 44 -3.57 13.54 9.57
CA SER A 44 -3.55 14.82 10.27
C SER A 44 -3.23 15.99 9.33
N GLU A 45 -1.96 16.17 8.98
CA GLU A 45 -1.48 17.39 8.31
C GLU A 45 -1.94 17.47 6.86
N LEU A 46 -2.17 16.31 6.25
CA LEU A 46 -2.57 16.20 4.85
C LEU A 46 -4.03 15.78 4.70
N ALA A 47 -4.81 15.70 5.79
CA ALA A 47 -6.17 15.18 5.76
C ALA A 47 -7.06 15.97 4.78
N ASP A 48 -6.93 17.29 4.75
CA ASP A 48 -7.68 18.18 3.86
C ASP A 48 -7.16 18.20 2.43
N GLN A 49 -5.96 17.66 2.20
CA GLN A 49 -5.32 17.62 0.90
C GLN A 49 -5.43 16.24 0.26
N ALA A 50 -5.50 15.16 1.04
CA ALA A 50 -5.37 13.78 0.63
C ALA A 50 -6.71 13.06 0.47
N ASP A 51 -7.19 12.93 -0.78
CA ASP A 51 -8.40 12.14 -1.06
C ASP A 51 -8.08 10.64 -1.14
N GLN A 52 -6.92 10.30 -1.73
CA GLN A 52 -6.48 8.91 -1.91
C GLN A 52 -4.99 8.75 -1.68
N VAL A 53 -4.66 7.62 -1.07
CA VAL A 53 -3.31 7.29 -0.60
C VAL A 53 -2.88 5.98 -1.23
N TRP A 54 -1.76 6.01 -1.95
CA TRP A 54 -1.26 4.86 -2.69
C TRP A 54 0.09 4.39 -2.14
N ILE A 55 0.16 3.15 -1.66
CA ILE A 55 1.42 2.50 -1.32
C ILE A 55 2.02 1.92 -2.61
N ILE A 56 3.10 2.51 -3.12
CA ILE A 56 3.63 2.12 -4.44
C ILE A 56 4.88 1.25 -4.40
N GLY A 57 5.43 0.93 -3.22
CA GLY A 57 6.53 -0.02 -3.19
C GLY A 57 7.22 -0.26 -1.85
N GLY A 58 7.81 -1.44 -1.77
CA GLY A 58 8.50 -2.00 -0.61
C GLY A 58 7.74 -3.22 -0.10
N SER A 59 8.33 -4.42 -0.21
CA SER A 59 7.69 -5.67 0.26
C SER A 59 7.31 -5.58 1.75
N SER A 60 8.16 -4.95 2.57
CA SER A 60 7.89 -4.68 3.98
C SER A 60 6.68 -3.77 4.20
N LEU A 61 6.52 -2.70 3.41
CA LEU A 61 5.34 -1.83 3.49
C LEU A 61 4.07 -2.54 3.07
N TYR A 62 4.12 -3.32 1.99
CA TYR A 62 2.97 -4.11 1.59
C TYR A 62 2.56 -5.07 2.69
N LYS A 63 3.53 -5.70 3.37
CA LYS A 63 3.24 -6.61 4.47
C LYS A 63 2.57 -5.87 5.61
N GLU A 64 3.14 -4.75 6.04
CA GLU A 64 2.59 -3.94 7.13
C GLU A 64 1.19 -3.40 6.80
N LEU A 65 0.96 -2.91 5.58
CA LEU A 65 -0.37 -2.51 5.10
C LEU A 65 -1.35 -3.68 5.14
N MET A 66 -0.96 -4.85 4.64
CA MET A 66 -1.82 -6.04 4.58
C MET A 66 -2.15 -6.61 5.97
N GLU A 67 -1.31 -6.37 6.97
CA GLU A 67 -1.53 -6.80 8.36
C GLU A 67 -2.37 -5.80 9.19
N ARG A 68 -2.36 -4.51 8.84
CA ARG A 68 -3.15 -3.49 9.53
C ARG A 68 -4.66 -3.62 9.33
N PRO A 69 -5.47 -3.28 10.35
CA PRO A 69 -6.92 -3.19 10.21
C PRO A 69 -7.31 -2.01 9.31
N GLY A 70 -8.53 -2.05 8.77
CA GLY A 70 -9.09 -0.99 7.92
C GLY A 70 -9.29 -1.43 6.47
N THR A 71 -10.07 -0.63 5.75
CA THR A 71 -10.38 -0.87 4.34
C THR A 71 -9.18 -0.54 3.48
N LYS A 72 -8.84 -1.48 2.60
CA LYS A 72 -7.72 -1.36 1.67
C LYS A 72 -8.06 -2.10 0.39
N ARG A 73 -7.60 -1.54 -0.72
CA ARG A 73 -7.78 -2.09 -2.06
C ARG A 73 -6.42 -2.44 -2.64
N LEU A 74 -6.26 -3.68 -3.07
CA LEU A 74 -5.07 -4.12 -3.77
C LEU A 74 -5.35 -4.07 -5.26
N PHE A 75 -4.44 -3.48 -6.01
CA PHE A 75 -4.36 -3.61 -7.47
C PHE A 75 -3.17 -4.53 -7.74
N VAL A 76 -3.38 -5.66 -8.40
CA VAL A 76 -2.34 -6.70 -8.58
C VAL A 76 -2.20 -7.06 -10.05
N THR A 77 -1.03 -6.89 -10.68
CA THR A 77 -0.80 -7.53 -11.99
C THR A 77 -0.17 -8.88 -11.81
N ARG A 78 -0.77 -9.89 -12.44
CA ARG A 78 -0.11 -11.18 -12.61
C ARG A 78 0.69 -11.18 -13.92
N ILE A 79 2.02 -11.18 -13.79
CA ILE A 79 2.91 -11.35 -14.94
C ILE A 79 2.99 -12.84 -15.28
N LEU A 80 2.55 -13.23 -16.47
CA LEU A 80 2.57 -14.63 -16.94
C LEU A 80 3.94 -15.02 -17.52
N LYS A 81 5.02 -14.62 -16.84
CA LYS A 81 6.40 -14.93 -17.20
C LYS A 81 7.23 -15.10 -15.93
N GLN A 82 8.21 -15.99 -15.98
CA GLN A 82 9.14 -16.25 -14.88
C GLN A 82 10.37 -15.36 -14.98
N PHE A 83 10.84 -14.88 -13.82
CA PHE A 83 12.03 -14.05 -13.67
C PHE A 83 12.74 -14.41 -12.37
N ASP A 84 14.05 -14.23 -12.32
CA ASP A 84 14.81 -14.26 -11.08
C ASP A 84 14.63 -12.93 -10.35
N CYS A 85 14.08 -12.98 -9.14
CA CYS A 85 13.77 -11.80 -8.33
C CYS A 85 14.33 -11.98 -6.91
N ASP A 86 14.78 -10.89 -6.29
CA ASP A 86 15.23 -10.85 -4.89
C ASP A 86 14.11 -10.42 -3.91
N THR A 87 13.03 -9.86 -4.44
CA THR A 87 11.95 -9.24 -3.68
C THR A 87 10.60 -9.71 -4.23
N PHE A 88 9.71 -10.09 -3.32
CA PHE A 88 8.39 -10.61 -3.65
C PHE A 88 7.29 -9.84 -2.92
N LEU A 89 6.09 -9.80 -3.52
CA LEU A 89 4.90 -9.33 -2.82
C LEU A 89 4.58 -10.32 -1.67
N PRO A 90 4.17 -9.85 -0.48
CA PRO A 90 3.67 -10.72 0.58
C PRO A 90 2.48 -11.56 0.08
N GLN A 91 2.32 -12.76 0.65
CA GLN A 91 1.20 -13.61 0.27
C GLN A 91 -0.15 -12.94 0.56
N ILE A 92 -0.99 -12.85 -0.47
CA ILE A 92 -2.37 -12.38 -0.35
C ILE A 92 -3.23 -13.54 0.13
N SER A 93 -3.73 -13.44 1.36
CA SER A 93 -4.57 -14.49 1.96
C SER A 93 -5.99 -14.47 1.36
N PRO A 94 -6.49 -15.56 0.74
CA PRO A 94 -7.81 -15.59 0.11
C PRO A 94 -8.98 -15.32 1.07
N GLY A 95 -8.82 -15.59 2.37
CA GLY A 95 -9.85 -15.32 3.39
C GLY A 95 -9.95 -13.86 3.82
N LYS A 96 -8.93 -13.04 3.52
CA LYS A 96 -8.88 -11.62 3.92
C LYS A 96 -9.41 -10.68 2.83
N TYR A 97 -9.47 -11.15 1.59
CA TYR A 97 -9.78 -10.31 0.44
C TYR A 97 -10.81 -10.97 -0.48
N HIS A 98 -11.67 -10.14 -1.06
CA HIS A 98 -12.60 -10.53 -2.12
C HIS A 98 -12.14 -9.95 -3.44
N LEU A 99 -12.15 -10.77 -4.48
CA LEU A 99 -11.91 -10.33 -5.85
C LEU A 99 -13.10 -9.51 -6.35
N LEU A 100 -12.82 -8.27 -6.77
CA LEU A 100 -13.82 -7.35 -7.31
C LEU A 100 -13.96 -7.50 -8.82
N PHE A 101 -12.84 -7.47 -9.55
CA PHE A 101 -12.84 -7.62 -11.00
C PHE A 101 -11.46 -8.04 -11.55
N ILE A 102 -11.49 -8.70 -12.71
CA ILE A 102 -10.31 -9.05 -13.52
C ILE A 102 -10.40 -8.26 -14.82
N THR A 103 -9.32 -7.58 -15.20
CA THR A 103 -9.22 -6.88 -16.49
C THR A 103 -8.10 -7.48 -17.33
N THR A 104 -8.37 -7.71 -18.61
CA THR A 104 -7.34 -8.04 -19.61
C THR A 104 -6.74 -6.73 -20.15
N LEU A 105 -5.82 -6.10 -19.43
CA LEU A 105 -5.24 -4.80 -19.85
C LEU A 105 -4.14 -4.98 -20.91
N VAL A 106 -4.25 -4.27 -22.04
CA VAL A 106 -3.16 -4.02 -23.01
C VAL A 106 -2.26 -2.92 -22.45
N VAL A 107 -0.94 -3.15 -22.48
CA VAL A 107 0.09 -2.34 -21.81
C VAL A 107 0.16 -0.91 -22.36
N LEU A 108 -0.05 0.10 -21.50
CA LEU A 108 0.67 1.38 -21.58
C LEU A 108 1.46 1.53 -20.28
N ALA A 109 2.77 1.65 -20.42
CA ALA A 109 3.74 1.53 -19.35
C ALA A 109 3.78 2.76 -18.45
N VAL A 110 3.44 2.59 -17.17
CA VAL A 110 4.35 2.86 -16.03
C VAL A 110 3.96 1.86 -14.91
N MET A 111 4.85 0.92 -14.58
CA MET A 111 4.76 -0.02 -13.44
C MET A 111 3.43 -0.80 -13.29
N SER A 112 3.11 -1.62 -14.30
CA SER A 112 2.26 -2.83 -14.28
C SER A 112 1.23 -3.02 -13.13
N PHE A 113 -0.06 -2.65 -13.35
CA PHE A 113 -1.21 -2.98 -12.46
C PHE A 113 -2.49 -3.43 -13.24
N ALA A 114 -3.15 -4.54 -12.86
CA ALA A 114 -4.61 -4.65 -12.57
C ALA A 114 -5.18 -6.09 -12.31
N GLU A 115 -5.58 -6.33 -11.06
CA GLU A 115 -6.57 -7.29 -10.53
C GLU A 115 -6.98 -6.67 -9.19
N VAL A 116 -8.27 -6.41 -8.97
CA VAL A 116 -8.70 -5.57 -7.84
C VAL A 116 -9.29 -6.41 -6.72
N LEU A 117 -8.71 -6.30 -5.52
CA LEU A 117 -9.15 -7.02 -4.33
C LEU A 117 -9.53 -6.04 -3.20
N GLU A 118 -10.60 -6.32 -2.45
CA GLU A 118 -11.06 -5.52 -1.30
C GLU A 118 -11.15 -6.35 -0.02
N HIS A 119 -10.84 -5.77 1.14
CA HIS A 119 -10.78 -6.48 2.43
C HIS A 119 -12.17 -6.87 2.97
N SER A 120 -12.31 -8.07 3.54
CA SER A 120 -13.57 -8.55 4.13
C SER A 120 -13.76 -8.04 5.58
N HIS A 121 -14.96 -7.55 5.92
CA HIS A 121 -15.32 -7.17 7.30
C HIS A 121 -16.01 -8.37 7.96
N ILE A 122 -15.26 -9.23 8.65
CA ILE A 122 -15.86 -10.32 9.43
C ILE A 122 -16.39 -9.73 10.73
N SER A 123 -17.70 -9.51 10.80
CA SER A 123 -18.41 -9.25 12.06
C SER A 123 -18.36 -10.52 12.91
N THR A 124 -17.57 -10.51 13.98
CA THR A 124 -17.64 -11.57 15.00
C THR A 124 -18.88 -11.33 15.86
N HIS A 125 -20.06 -11.69 15.35
CA HIS A 125 -21.21 -11.92 16.22
C HIS A 125 -20.92 -13.20 17.01
N LYS A 126 -20.57 -13.05 18.29
CA LYS A 126 -20.63 -14.17 19.25
C LYS A 126 -22.09 -14.67 19.30
N PRO A 127 -22.36 -15.97 19.13
CA PRO A 127 -23.67 -16.49 19.46
C PRO A 127 -23.91 -16.29 20.96
N LYS A 128 -25.02 -15.64 21.32
CA LYS A 128 -25.53 -15.63 22.70
C LYS A 128 -25.91 -17.08 23.03
N GLN A 129 -25.17 -17.66 23.97
CA GLN A 129 -25.59 -18.83 24.74
C GLN A 129 -26.56 -18.33 25.81
N LEU A 130 -27.87 -18.57 25.59
CA LEU A 130 -28.90 -19.08 26.50
C LEU A 130 -30.28 -18.82 25.89
#